data_AF-A0A9D7F108-F1
#
_entry.id   AF-A0A9D7F108-F1
#
_cell.length_a   1.000
_cell.length_b   1.000
_cell.length_c   1.000
_cell.angle_alpha   90.00
_cell.angle_beta   90.00
_cell.angle_gamma   90.00
#
_symmetry.space_group_name_H-M   'P 1'
#
loop_
_entity.id
_entity.type
_entity.pdbx_description
1 polymer ?
#
loop_
_entity_poly.entity_id
_entity_poly.type
_entity_poly.pdbx_seq_one_letter_code
_entity_poly.pdbx_strand_id
1 'polypeptide(L)'
;MKRTFIINLLLLLSFSMFAQKKDYKPIIVGFYNLENLFDTLDNPNVNDDEFTPKGFRNYNGNIYFDKLNKLSTVISQIGVEINPDGPAILGVAEIENDTVLHDLVKQKLIEKRNYQYGLV
;
A
#
# COMPACT_ATOMS: atom_id res chain seq x y z
N MET A 1 5.52 45.01 -46.87
CA MET A 1 5.40 43.58 -47.23
C MET A 1 6.27 42.65 -46.38
N LYS A 2 7.59 42.87 -46.26
CA LYS A 2 8.45 41.99 -45.44
C LYS A 2 8.11 41.98 -43.93
N ARG A 3 7.80 43.15 -43.34
CA ARG A 3 7.43 43.27 -41.93
C ARG A 3 6.09 42.59 -41.59
N THR A 4 5.08 42.75 -42.45
CA THR A 4 3.77 42.10 -42.29
C THR A 4 3.86 40.58 -42.45
N PHE A 5 4.73 40.08 -43.33
CA PHE A 5 5.00 38.66 -43.47
C PHE A 5 5.59 38.05 -42.19
N ILE A 6 6.57 38.71 -41.57
CA ILE A 6 7.20 38.25 -40.32
C ILE A 6 6.19 38.21 -39.16
N ILE A 7 5.32 39.22 -39.06
CA ILE A 7 4.28 39.27 -38.02
C ILE A 7 3.27 38.12 -38.19
N ASN A 8 2.82 37.86 -39.42
CA ASN A 8 1.91 36.74 -39.69
C ASN A 8 2.56 35.38 -39.40
N LEU A 9 3.85 35.23 -39.69
CA LEU A 9 4.61 34.02 -39.38
C LEU A 9 4.74 33.79 -37.86
N LEU A 10 5.03 34.85 -37.10
CA LEU A 10 5.10 34.78 -35.63
C LEU A 10 3.74 34.47 -35.01
N LEU A 11 2.66 35.03 -35.53
CA LEU A 11 1.29 34.70 -35.13
C LEU A 11 0.96 33.22 -35.39
N LEU A 12 1.29 32.69 -36.57
CA LEU A 12 1.10 31.26 -36.90
C LEU A 12 1.87 30.33 -35.96
N LEU A 13 3.11 30.69 -35.60
CA LEU A 13 3.93 29.91 -34.66
C LEU A 13 3.36 29.90 -33.24
N SER A 14 2.70 30.99 -32.82
CA SER A 14 2.09 31.06 -31.49
C SER A 14 0.90 30.09 -31.30
N PHE A 15 0.19 29.74 -32.38
CA PHE A 15 -0.88 28.73 -32.35
C PHE A 15 -0.38 27.29 -32.21
N SER A 16 0.93 27.06 -32.35
CA SER A 16 1.54 25.71 -32.26
C SER A 16 2.15 25.42 -30.88
N MET A 17 1.97 26.30 -29.90
CA MET A 17 2.48 26.11 -28.54
C MET A 17 1.51 25.27 -27.71
N PHE A 18 1.88 24.02 -27.45
CA PHE A 18 1.20 23.17 -26.47
C PHE A 18 1.83 23.36 -25.08
N ALA A 19 1.01 23.45 -24.03
CA ALA A 19 1.49 23.44 -22.66
C ALA A 19 2.17 22.11 -22.33
N GLN A 20 3.21 22.13 -21.48
CA GLN A 20 3.85 20.89 -21.02
C GLN A 20 2.83 20.05 -20.25
N LYS A 21 2.59 18.83 -20.74
CA LYS A 21 1.85 17.82 -19.99
C LYS A 21 2.68 17.47 -18.76
N LYS A 22 2.14 17.70 -17.56
CA LYS A 22 2.79 17.28 -16.32
C LYS A 22 2.62 15.77 -16.17
N ASP A 23 3.59 15.01 -16.64
CA ASP A 23 3.71 13.59 -16.31
C ASP A 23 4.39 13.47 -14.94
N TYR A 24 3.60 13.26 -13.89
CA TYR A 24 4.11 12.88 -12.58
C TYR A 24 3.78 11.41 -12.32
N LYS A 25 4.69 10.70 -11.66
CA LYS A 25 4.45 9.35 -11.15
C LYS A 25 4.08 9.47 -9.67
N PRO A 26 2.78 9.44 -9.30
CA PRO A 26 2.40 9.58 -7.91
C PRO A 26 2.94 8.40 -7.10
N ILE A 27 3.57 8.70 -5.97
CA ILE A 27 4.01 7.71 -4.98
C ILE A 27 3.00 7.75 -3.85
N ILE A 28 2.50 6.58 -3.47
CA ILE A 28 1.50 6.45 -2.42
C ILE A 28 2.22 6.01 -1.14
N VAL A 29 2.04 6.79 -0.08
CA VAL A 29 2.55 6.52 1.25
C VAL A 29 1.38 6.53 2.20
N GLY A 30 1.24 5.49 3.02
CA GLY A 30 0.12 5.34 3.93
C GLY A 30 0.53 4.81 5.29
N PHE A 31 -0.42 4.84 6.22
CA PHE A 31 -0.32 4.21 7.52
C PHE A 31 -1.61 3.43 7.79
N TYR A 32 -1.49 2.20 8.31
CA TYR A 32 -2.63 1.34 8.60
C TYR A 32 -2.44 0.57 9.92
N ASN A 33 -3.32 0.80 10.88
CA ASN A 33 -3.40 -0.01 12.09
C ASN A 33 -4.03 -1.38 11.77
N LEU A 34 -3.35 -2.49 12.11
CA LEU A 34 -3.79 -3.86 11.80
C LEU A 34 -4.62 -4.51 12.93
N GLU A 35 -4.96 -3.74 13.97
CA GLU A 35 -5.90 -4.10 15.04
C GLU A 35 -5.50 -5.38 15.77
N ASN A 36 -4.29 -5.42 16.34
CA ASN A 36 -3.67 -6.60 16.97
C ASN A 36 -3.54 -7.79 15.99
N LEU A 37 -2.73 -7.62 14.95
CA LEU A 37 -2.33 -8.74 14.09
C LEU A 37 -1.30 -9.59 14.83
N PHE A 38 -1.80 -10.56 15.58
CA PHE A 38 -1.02 -11.53 16.36
C PHE A 38 -1.01 -12.87 15.64
N ASP A 39 0.02 -13.66 15.89
CA ASP A 39 0.03 -15.04 15.45
C ASP A 39 -0.80 -15.92 16.41
N THR A 40 -0.70 -17.25 16.29
CA THR A 40 -1.50 -18.18 17.10
C THR A 40 -0.68 -18.87 18.19
N LEU A 41 0.58 -18.50 18.34
CA LEU A 41 1.54 -19.08 19.26
C LEU A 41 1.63 -18.18 20.49
N ASP A 42 1.36 -18.77 21.64
CA ASP A 42 1.49 -18.10 22.94
C ASP A 42 2.93 -17.60 23.13
N ASN A 43 3.07 -16.28 23.32
CA ASN A 43 4.34 -15.64 23.59
C ASN A 43 4.34 -15.07 25.02
N PRO A 44 5.12 -15.65 25.96
CA PRO A 44 5.08 -15.25 27.37
C PRO A 44 5.55 -13.82 27.64
N ASN A 45 6.10 -13.12 26.66
CA ASN A 45 6.55 -11.73 26.75
C ASN A 45 5.56 -10.73 26.13
N VAL A 46 4.47 -11.22 25.55
CA VAL A 46 3.40 -10.43 24.93
C VAL A 46 2.10 -10.73 25.68
N ASN A 47 1.21 -9.75 25.75
CA ASN A 47 -0.10 -9.94 26.36
C ASN A 47 -1.13 -10.36 25.28
N ASP A 48 -0.96 -11.56 24.74
CA ASP A 48 -1.75 -12.13 23.64
C ASP A 48 -2.55 -13.38 24.04
N ASP A 49 -2.61 -13.71 25.34
CA ASP A 49 -3.34 -14.87 25.89
C ASP A 49 -4.76 -15.02 25.32
N GLU A 50 -5.46 -13.89 25.10
CA GLU A 50 -6.82 -13.89 24.55
C GLU A 50 -6.88 -14.29 23.06
N PHE A 51 -5.77 -14.15 22.33
CA PHE A 51 -5.56 -14.45 20.91
C PHE A 51 -4.84 -15.79 20.68
N THR A 52 -5.04 -16.75 21.57
CA THR A 52 -4.59 -18.14 21.36
C THR A 52 -5.78 -19.09 21.14
N PRO A 53 -5.55 -20.32 20.64
CA PRO A 53 -6.64 -21.30 20.48
C PRO A 53 -7.31 -21.70 21.80
N LYS A 54 -6.59 -21.51 22.93
CA LYS A 54 -7.09 -21.75 24.30
C LYS A 54 -7.59 -20.48 24.98
N GLY A 55 -7.34 -19.33 24.37
CA GLY A 55 -7.74 -18.02 24.86
C GLY A 55 -9.23 -17.78 24.72
N PHE A 56 -9.71 -16.71 25.36
CA PHE A 56 -11.12 -16.33 25.36
C PHE A 56 -11.71 -16.15 23.94
N ARG A 57 -10.90 -15.69 22.96
CA ARG A 57 -11.36 -15.49 21.59
C ARG A 57 -11.29 -16.74 20.71
N ASN A 58 -10.78 -17.86 21.22
CA ASN A 58 -10.53 -19.10 20.47
C ASN A 58 -9.78 -18.84 19.16
N TYR A 59 -8.83 -17.91 19.20
CA TYR A 59 -8.12 -17.42 18.01
C TYR A 59 -7.24 -18.54 17.47
N ASN A 60 -7.56 -19.01 16.27
CA ASN A 60 -6.92 -20.18 15.67
C ASN A 60 -6.46 -19.85 14.25
N GLY A 61 -5.76 -20.79 13.61
CA GLY A 61 -5.20 -20.59 12.28
C GLY A 61 -6.23 -20.12 11.24
N ASN A 62 -7.47 -20.58 11.30
CA ASN A 62 -8.51 -20.13 10.36
C ASN A 62 -8.85 -18.65 10.55
N ILE A 63 -8.94 -18.18 11.80
CA ILE A 63 -9.21 -16.77 12.10
C ILE A 63 -8.01 -15.90 11.69
N TYR A 64 -6.78 -16.39 11.95
CA TYR A 64 -5.55 -15.74 11.56
C TYR A 64 -5.45 -15.56 10.03
N PHE A 65 -5.61 -16.63 9.25
CA PHE A 65 -5.54 -16.56 7.79
C PHE A 65 -6.71 -15.78 7.18
N ASP A 66 -7.91 -15.84 7.76
CA ASP A 66 -9.04 -15.00 7.34
C ASP A 66 -8.74 -13.50 7.59
N LYS A 67 -8.13 -13.17 8.73
CA LYS A 67 -7.68 -11.80 9.02
C LYS A 67 -6.61 -11.34 8.02
N LEU A 68 -5.58 -12.15 7.75
CA LEU A 68 -4.56 -11.83 6.73
C LEU A 68 -5.17 -11.59 5.35
N ASN A 69 -6.12 -12.42 4.93
CA ASN A 69 -6.83 -12.25 3.66
C ASN A 69 -7.59 -10.92 3.62
N LYS A 70 -8.36 -10.60 4.68
CA LYS A 70 -9.10 -9.33 4.80
C LYS A 70 -8.15 -8.12 4.77
N LEU A 71 -7.06 -8.14 5.53
CA LEU A 71 -6.06 -7.08 5.53
C LEU A 71 -5.43 -6.91 4.14
N SER A 72 -5.04 -8.01 3.48
CA SER A 72 -4.47 -7.97 2.13
C SER A 72 -5.46 -7.44 1.08
N THR A 73 -6.76 -7.70 1.27
CA THR A 73 -7.82 -7.16 0.42
C THR A 73 -7.85 -5.63 0.52
N VAL A 74 -7.82 -5.09 1.74
CA VAL A 74 -7.77 -3.64 1.97
C VAL A 74 -6.48 -3.06 1.36
N ILE A 75 -5.32 -3.64 1.66
CA ILE A 75 -4.02 -3.17 1.14
C ILE A 75 -3.96 -3.19 -0.39
N SER A 76 -4.56 -4.19 -1.04
CA SER A 76 -4.61 -4.26 -2.50
C SER A 76 -5.40 -3.10 -3.14
N GLN A 77 -6.32 -2.50 -2.39
CA GLN A 77 -7.23 -1.44 -2.85
C GLN A 77 -6.74 -0.03 -2.50
N ILE A 78 -5.73 0.12 -1.64
CA ILE A 78 -5.22 1.45 -1.26
C ILE A 78 -4.61 2.14 -2.49
N GLY A 79 -5.26 3.22 -2.94
CA GLY A 79 -4.71 4.18 -3.88
C GLY A 79 -4.49 3.66 -5.31
N VAL A 80 -5.03 2.49 -5.67
CA VAL A 80 -4.90 1.91 -7.02
C VAL A 80 -5.55 2.75 -8.11
N GLU A 81 -6.49 3.62 -7.77
CA GLU A 81 -7.07 4.64 -8.63
C GLU A 81 -6.09 5.78 -8.98
N ILE A 82 -5.04 5.96 -8.16
CA ILE A 82 -3.99 6.98 -8.35
C ILE A 82 -2.74 6.34 -8.97
N ASN A 83 -2.30 5.19 -8.45
CA ASN A 83 -1.18 4.41 -8.96
C ASN A 83 -1.51 2.91 -8.87
N PRO A 84 -1.55 2.15 -9.99
CA PRO A 84 -1.89 0.72 -9.97
C PRO A 84 -0.94 -0.14 -9.14
N ASP A 85 0.27 0.33 -8.83
CA ASP A 85 1.23 -0.36 -7.97
C ASP A 85 0.80 -0.31 -6.48
N GLY A 86 -0.11 0.59 -6.11
CA GLY A 86 -0.57 0.80 -4.73
C GLY A 86 0.46 1.58 -3.87
N PRO A 87 0.40 1.43 -2.53
CA PRO A 87 1.34 2.10 -1.63
C PRO A 87 2.77 1.58 -1.83
N ALA A 88 3.69 2.49 -2.16
CA ALA A 88 5.13 2.19 -2.19
C ALA A 88 5.69 2.02 -0.78
N ILE A 89 5.11 2.72 0.21
CA ILE A 89 5.44 2.61 1.63
C ILE A 89 4.13 2.54 2.40
N LEU A 90 3.99 1.52 3.24
CA LEU A 90 2.89 1.38 4.17
C LEU A 90 3.45 1.19 5.58
N GLY A 91 3.32 2.22 6.41
CA GLY A 91 3.53 2.08 7.84
C GLY A 91 2.39 1.27 8.45
N VAL A 92 2.72 0.41 9.42
CA VAL A 92 1.71 -0.41 10.12
C VAL A 92 1.91 -0.35 11.63
N ALA A 93 0.85 -0.59 12.37
CA ALA A 93 0.86 -0.66 13.82
C ALA A 93 0.01 -1.83 14.33
N GLU A 94 0.17 -2.12 15.63
CA GLU A 94 -0.46 -3.23 16.33
C GLU A 94 -0.19 -4.58 15.67
N ILE A 95 1.09 -4.83 15.39
CA ILE A 95 1.60 -6.14 15.01
C ILE A 95 2.33 -6.75 16.20
N GLU A 96 2.34 -8.07 16.26
CA GLU A 96 3.09 -8.77 17.31
C GLU A 96 4.60 -8.85 17.01
N ASN A 97 4.94 -9.33 15.81
CA ASN A 97 6.31 -9.67 15.44
C ASN A 97 6.50 -9.61 13.90
N ASP A 98 7.67 -9.99 13.42
CA ASP A 98 8.00 -9.98 11.99
C ASP A 98 7.36 -11.15 11.20
N THR A 99 6.99 -12.24 11.88
CA THR A 99 6.34 -13.40 11.26
C THR A 99 4.95 -13.02 10.72
N VAL A 100 4.19 -12.21 11.45
CA VAL A 100 2.88 -11.77 10.94
C VAL A 100 2.99 -10.86 9.71
N LEU A 101 4.07 -10.08 9.60
CA LEU A 101 4.35 -9.29 8.40
C LEU A 101 4.78 -10.19 7.23
N HIS A 102 5.60 -11.20 7.52
CA HIS A 102 6.00 -12.21 6.54
C HIS A 102 4.81 -12.87 5.86
N ASP A 103 3.85 -13.30 6.68
CA ASP A 103 2.65 -13.99 6.19
C ASP A 103 1.68 -13.03 5.49
N LEU A 104 1.63 -11.75 5.92
CA LEU A 104 0.84 -10.72 5.27
C LEU A 104 1.36 -10.39 3.87
N VAL A 105 2.67 -10.16 3.69
CA VAL A 105 3.22 -9.79 2.37
C VAL A 105 3.14 -10.94 1.36
N LYS A 106 2.97 -12.18 1.84
CA LYS A 106 2.75 -13.38 1.02
C LYS A 106 1.29 -13.65 0.64
N GLN A 107 0.34 -12.82 1.08
CA GLN A 107 -1.06 -12.99 0.69
C GLN A 107 -1.26 -12.77 -0.81
N LYS A 108 -2.03 -13.65 -1.46
CA LYS A 108 -2.23 -13.70 -2.93
C LYS A 108 -2.60 -12.35 -3.57
N LEU A 109 -3.33 -11.50 -2.86
CA LEU A 109 -3.79 -10.20 -3.37
C LEU A 109 -2.66 -9.15 -3.46
N ILE A 110 -1.57 -9.34 -2.71
CA ILE A 110 -0.45 -8.39 -2.63
C ILE A 110 0.93 -9.03 -2.85
N GLU A 111 1.03 -10.37 -2.95
CA GLU A 111 2.30 -11.10 -3.12
C GLU A 111 3.12 -10.59 -4.32
N LYS A 112 2.44 -10.22 -5.41
CA LYS A 112 3.09 -9.74 -6.65
C LYS A 112 3.72 -8.35 -6.50
N ARG A 113 3.38 -7.60 -5.45
CA ARG A 113 3.99 -6.30 -5.15
C ARG A 113 5.39 -6.45 -4.53
N ASN A 114 5.76 -7.66 -4.10
CA ASN A 114 7.09 -7.98 -3.54
C ASN A 114 7.51 -7.04 -2.40
N TYR A 115 6.56 -6.68 -1.52
CA TYR A 115 6.85 -5.83 -0.37
C TYR A 115 7.96 -6.43 0.48
N GLN A 116 8.88 -5.56 0.89
CA GLN A 116 9.86 -5.84 1.93
C GLN A 116 9.35 -5.22 3.23
N TYR A 117 9.68 -5.83 4.37
CA TYR A 117 9.25 -5.36 5.68
C TYR A 117 10.44 -5.29 6.64
N GLY A 118 10.28 -4.46 7.68
CA GLY A 118 11.24 -4.31 8.77
C GLY A 118 10.54 -3.79 10.01
N LEU A 119 11.06 -4.15 11.18
CA LEU A 119 10.62 -3.61 12.46
C LEU A 119 11.42 -2.34 12.78
N VAL A 120 10.77 -1.35 13.38
CA VAL A 120 11.35 -0.05 13.77
C VAL A 120 11.26 0.12 15.27
#